data_AF-A0A5R2N161-F1
#
_entry.id   AF-A0A5R2N161-F1
#
_cell.length_a   1.000
_cell.length_b   1.000
_cell.length_c   1.000
_cell.angle_alpha   90.00
_cell.angle_beta   90.00
_cell.angle_gamma   90.00
#
_symmetry.space_group_name_H-M   'P 1'
#
loop_
_entity.id
_entity.type
_entity.pdbx_description
1 polymer ?
#
loop_
_entity_poly.entity_id
_entity_poly.type
_entity_poly.pdbx_seq_one_letter_code
_entity_poly.pdbx_strand_id
1 'polypeptide(L)'
;ANPTILARIPEDELRALFAGYGYEPLFVEGDEPALMHERMASVLDDAFDQIQAIQHAARNGPAATASRPKWPMIVLRSPKGWTGPKEVDGLKTEGFWRSHQVPLSGLAENPAHLKLLEEWLKSYRPEELFDAAGAPVAAIR
;
A
#
# COMPACT_ATOMS: atom_id res chain seq x y z
N ALA A 1 10.25 2.31 17.58
CA ALA A 1 9.62 0.98 17.65
C ALA A 1 8.22 1.09 18.27
N ASN A 2 7.24 1.64 17.55
CA ASN A 2 5.88 1.86 18.06
C ASN A 2 4.87 1.63 16.94
N PRO A 3 3.59 1.34 17.26
CA PRO A 3 2.51 1.49 16.30
C PRO A 3 2.22 2.97 15.99
N THR A 4 1.43 3.21 14.96
CA THR A 4 0.91 4.55 14.63
C THR A 4 -0.47 4.75 15.25
N ILE A 5 -0.78 5.98 15.67
CA ILE A 5 -2.07 6.31 16.30
C ILE A 5 -3.24 5.95 15.38
N LEU A 6 -3.20 6.39 14.12
CA LEU A 6 -4.30 6.18 13.15
C LEU A 6 -4.53 4.72 12.78
N ALA A 7 -3.54 3.84 12.97
CA ALA A 7 -3.70 2.40 12.72
C ALA A 7 -4.26 1.64 13.94
N ARG A 8 -4.46 2.33 15.08
CA ARG A 8 -4.91 1.73 16.34
C ARG A 8 -6.25 2.23 16.82
N ILE A 9 -6.80 3.26 16.20
CA ILE A 9 -8.19 3.68 16.42
C ILE A 9 -9.14 2.81 15.59
N PRO A 10 -10.40 2.63 16.04
CA PRO A 10 -11.46 2.01 15.24
C PRO A 10 -11.65 2.64 13.85
N GLU A 11 -12.13 1.87 12.88
CA GLU A 11 -12.33 2.37 11.51
C GLU A 11 -13.39 3.48 11.45
N ASP A 12 -14.47 3.37 12.22
CA ASP A 12 -15.52 4.38 12.30
C ASP A 12 -14.99 5.71 12.84
N GLU A 13 -14.10 5.68 13.83
CA GLU A 13 -13.39 6.88 14.31
C GLU A 13 -12.49 7.47 13.23
N LEU A 14 -11.72 6.64 12.51
CA LEU A 14 -10.85 7.11 11.42
C LEU A 14 -11.66 7.71 10.25
N ARG A 15 -12.79 7.07 9.90
CA ARG A 15 -13.73 7.56 8.89
C ARG A 15 -14.33 8.91 9.33
N ALA A 16 -14.78 9.01 10.58
CA ALA A 16 -15.33 10.26 11.12
C ALA A 16 -14.29 11.39 11.12
N LEU A 17 -13.02 11.10 11.46
CA LEU A 17 -11.92 12.06 11.42
C LEU A 17 -11.76 12.67 10.02
N PHE A 18 -11.64 11.83 9.00
CA PHE A 18 -11.41 12.30 7.62
C PHE A 18 -12.65 12.92 6.98
N ALA A 19 -13.85 12.40 7.29
CA ALA A 19 -15.10 13.04 6.93
C ALA A 19 -15.22 14.45 7.57
N GLY A 20 -14.79 14.60 8.82
CA GLY A 20 -14.71 15.88 9.52
C GLY A 20 -13.73 16.87 8.88
N TYR A 21 -12.65 16.37 8.26
CA TYR A 21 -11.73 17.17 7.44
C TYR A 21 -12.28 17.49 6.04
N GLY A 22 -13.43 16.93 5.67
CA GLY A 22 -14.10 17.21 4.41
C GLY A 22 -13.69 16.29 3.27
N TYR A 23 -13.15 15.11 3.56
CA TYR A 23 -12.89 14.07 2.58
C TYR A 23 -14.00 13.01 2.55
N GLU A 24 -14.03 12.24 1.48
CA GLU A 24 -14.75 10.97 1.37
C GLU A 24 -13.73 9.82 1.48
N PRO A 25 -13.61 9.14 2.64
CA PRO A 25 -12.61 8.12 2.85
C PRO A 25 -13.01 6.76 2.25
N LEU A 26 -12.20 6.30 1.31
CA LEU A 26 -12.27 5.00 0.67
C LEU A 26 -11.19 4.09 1.28
N PHE A 27 -11.53 2.84 1.59
CA PHE A 27 -10.63 1.94 2.33
C PHE A 27 -10.17 0.79 1.45
N VAL A 28 -8.86 0.54 1.43
CA VAL A 28 -8.25 -0.61 0.77
C VAL A 28 -7.42 -1.34 1.82
N GLU A 29 -7.86 -2.54 2.20
CA GLU A 29 -7.28 -3.29 3.32
C GLU A 29 -7.08 -4.77 2.97
N GLY A 30 -5.96 -5.32 3.42
CA GLY A 30 -5.62 -6.72 3.23
C GLY A 30 -4.12 -6.97 3.09
N ASP A 31 -3.78 -8.23 2.85
CA ASP A 31 -2.41 -8.74 2.75
C ASP A 31 -2.22 -9.76 1.61
N GLU A 32 -3.29 -10.20 0.96
CA GLU A 32 -3.23 -11.07 -0.22
C GLU A 32 -3.04 -10.21 -1.49
N PRO A 33 -1.90 -10.31 -2.20
CA PRO A 33 -1.58 -9.39 -3.29
C PRO A 33 -2.61 -9.35 -4.42
N ALA A 34 -3.13 -10.50 -4.87
CA ALA A 34 -4.06 -10.54 -6.00
C ALA A 34 -5.38 -9.84 -5.65
N LEU A 35 -5.90 -10.10 -4.45
CA LEU A 35 -7.11 -9.44 -3.96
C LEU A 35 -6.88 -7.95 -3.70
N MET A 36 -5.70 -7.57 -3.22
CA MET A 36 -5.35 -6.17 -2.99
C MET A 36 -5.20 -5.39 -4.30
N HIS A 37 -4.68 -6.01 -5.37
CA HIS A 37 -4.60 -5.40 -6.69
C HIS A 37 -5.99 -5.10 -7.24
N GLU A 38 -6.91 -6.06 -7.20
CA GLU A 38 -8.30 -5.87 -7.64
C GLU A 38 -9.01 -4.77 -6.86
N ARG A 39 -8.92 -4.80 -5.53
CA ARG A 39 -9.52 -3.78 -4.65
C ARG A 39 -8.95 -2.39 -4.91
N MET A 40 -7.63 -2.29 -5.02
CA MET A 40 -6.98 -1.01 -5.29
C MET A 40 -7.39 -0.46 -6.66
N ALA A 41 -7.46 -1.31 -7.69
CA ALA A 41 -7.91 -0.89 -9.03
C ALA A 41 -9.33 -0.32 -8.98
N SER A 42 -10.29 -1.06 -8.38
CA SER A 42 -11.68 -0.61 -8.24
C SER A 42 -11.79 0.70 -7.46
N VAL A 43 -11.08 0.83 -6.34
CA VAL A 43 -11.15 2.05 -5.51
C VAL A 43 -10.48 3.24 -6.19
N LEU A 44 -9.43 3.02 -6.97
CA LEU A 44 -8.83 4.07 -7.78
C LEU A 44 -9.79 4.55 -8.87
N ASP A 45 -10.44 3.63 -9.59
CA ASP A 45 -11.45 3.98 -10.60
C ASP A 45 -12.56 4.84 -9.99
N ASP A 46 -13.14 4.41 -8.86
CA ASP A 46 -14.16 5.17 -8.13
C ASP A 46 -13.66 6.55 -7.70
N ALA A 47 -12.42 6.65 -7.20
CA ALA A 47 -11.82 7.91 -6.79
C ALA A 47 -11.62 8.86 -7.98
N PHE A 48 -11.15 8.33 -9.12
CA PHE A 48 -10.95 9.12 -10.34
C PHE A 48 -12.28 9.60 -10.91
N ASP A 49 -13.33 8.77 -10.93
CA ASP A 49 -14.66 9.16 -11.38
C ASP A 49 -15.25 10.27 -10.50
N GLN A 50 -15.11 10.15 -9.18
CA GLN A 50 -15.52 11.21 -8.24
C GLN A 50 -14.75 12.51 -8.47
N ILE A 51 -13.42 12.43 -8.65
CA ILE A 51 -12.58 13.60 -8.96
C ILE A 51 -13.04 14.25 -10.27
N GLN A 52 -13.30 13.48 -11.32
CA GLN A 52 -13.78 13.99 -12.59
C GLN A 52 -15.14 14.67 -12.45
N ALA A 53 -16.08 14.07 -11.71
CA ALA A 53 -17.39 14.65 -11.44
C ALA A 53 -17.29 15.98 -10.68
N ILE A 54 -16.45 16.05 -9.64
CA ILE A 54 -16.18 17.27 -8.89
C ILE A 54 -15.64 18.37 -9.82
N GLN A 55 -14.64 18.03 -10.64
CA GLN A 55 -14.04 18.98 -11.57
C GLN A 55 -15.03 19.44 -12.65
N HIS A 56 -15.87 18.54 -13.16
CA HIS A 56 -16.89 18.87 -14.15
C HIS A 56 -17.94 19.83 -13.55
N ALA A 57 -18.44 19.53 -12.35
CA ALA A 57 -19.38 20.40 -11.64
C ALA A 57 -18.77 21.78 -11.35
N ALA A 58 -17.49 21.84 -10.99
CA ALA A 58 -16.80 23.11 -10.73
C ALA A 58 -16.62 23.96 -11.99
N ARG A 59 -16.38 23.35 -13.16
CA ARG A 59 -16.15 24.07 -14.43
C ARG A 59 -17.44 24.47 -15.14
N ASN A 60 -18.49 23.66 -15.03
CA ASN A 60 -19.72 23.80 -15.83
C ASN A 60 -20.96 24.15 -15.00
N GLY A 61 -20.89 24.01 -13.67
CA GLY A 61 -22.02 24.23 -12.78
C GLY A 61 -22.32 25.72 -12.52
N PRO A 62 -23.56 26.07 -12.13
CA PRO A 62 -23.89 27.42 -11.73
C PRO A 62 -23.14 27.83 -10.47
N ALA A 63 -22.50 29.00 -10.48
CA ALA A 63 -21.77 29.53 -9.32
C ALA A 63 -22.66 29.67 -8.06
N ALA A 64 -23.95 29.94 -8.23
CA ALA A 64 -24.92 30.07 -7.14
C ALA A 64 -25.17 28.73 -6.39
N THR A 65 -24.86 27.59 -7.00
CA THR A 65 -25.01 26.26 -6.39
C THR A 65 -23.67 25.59 -6.10
N ALA A 66 -22.56 26.31 -6.30
CA ALA A 66 -21.23 25.80 -6.02
C ALA A 66 -21.07 25.59 -4.49
N SER A 67 -20.83 24.35 -4.09
CA SER A 67 -20.51 24.00 -2.71
C SER A 67 -19.12 23.36 -2.64
N ARG A 68 -18.51 23.36 -1.45
CA ARG A 68 -17.24 22.68 -1.24
C ARG A 68 -17.48 21.16 -1.38
N PRO A 69 -16.88 20.49 -2.38
CA PRO A 69 -17.04 19.05 -2.54
C PRO A 69 -16.32 18.30 -1.42
N LYS A 70 -16.68 17.03 -1.25
CA LYS A 70 -15.87 16.07 -0.51
C LYS A 70 -14.93 15.38 -1.49
N TRP A 71 -13.63 15.57 -1.31
CA TRP A 71 -12.64 14.91 -2.16
C TRP A 71 -12.45 13.46 -1.73
N PRO A 72 -12.37 12.49 -2.64
CA PRO A 72 -12.02 11.13 -2.26
C PRO A 72 -10.60 11.09 -1.69
N MET A 73 -10.41 10.29 -0.65
CA MET A 73 -9.09 9.92 -0.15
C MET A 73 -9.03 8.42 0.07
N ILE A 74 -7.88 7.80 -0.13
CA ILE A 74 -7.71 6.36 0.08
C ILE A 74 -6.92 6.12 1.37
N VAL A 75 -7.52 5.36 2.28
CA VAL A 75 -6.85 4.77 3.44
C VAL A 75 -6.37 3.37 3.02
N LEU A 76 -5.07 3.25 2.72
CA LEU A 76 -4.44 1.97 2.42
C LEU A 76 -3.90 1.33 3.71
N ARG A 77 -4.47 0.20 4.13
CA ARG A 77 -3.98 -0.60 5.26
C ARG A 77 -3.36 -1.90 4.77
N SER A 78 -2.03 -1.94 4.73
CA SER A 78 -1.25 -3.14 4.39
C SER A 78 -0.18 -3.46 5.45
N PRO A 79 0.32 -4.70 5.52
CA PRO A 79 1.36 -5.07 6.47
C PRO A 79 2.66 -4.27 6.24
N LYS A 80 3.25 -3.71 7.31
CA LYS A 80 4.57 -3.07 7.18
C LYS A 80 5.64 -4.11 6.79
N GLY A 81 6.43 -3.83 5.76
CA GLY A 81 7.39 -4.79 5.21
C GLY A 81 6.74 -5.91 4.39
N TRP A 82 5.54 -5.65 3.85
CA TRP A 82 4.74 -6.59 3.08
C TRP A 82 5.57 -7.33 2.03
N THR A 83 5.33 -8.64 1.90
CA THR A 83 6.01 -9.60 1.01
C THR A 83 7.43 -9.96 1.43
N GLY A 84 7.97 -9.33 2.48
CA GLY A 84 9.24 -9.68 3.10
C GLY A 84 9.17 -10.91 4.01
N PRO A 85 10.29 -11.24 4.68
CA PRO A 85 10.35 -12.33 5.65
C PRO A 85 9.31 -12.14 6.76
N LYS A 86 8.49 -13.17 7.00
CA LYS A 86 7.47 -13.16 8.05
C LYS A 86 8.12 -13.13 9.43
N GLU A 87 9.20 -13.89 9.61
CA GLU A 87 9.99 -13.97 10.83
C GLU A 87 11.49 -13.98 10.50
N VAL A 88 12.29 -13.43 11.40
CA VAL A 88 13.76 -13.46 11.38
C VAL A 88 14.20 -13.75 12.81
N ASP A 89 15.09 -14.72 13.03
CA ASP A 89 15.54 -15.15 14.36
C ASP A 89 14.40 -15.51 15.34
N GLY A 90 13.30 -16.07 14.83
CA GLY A 90 12.09 -16.40 15.61
C GLY A 90 11.28 -15.18 16.05
N LEU A 91 11.58 -13.99 15.52
CA LEU A 91 10.88 -12.75 15.81
C LEU A 91 10.04 -12.31 14.61
N LYS A 92 8.77 -12.00 14.86
CA LYS A 92 7.88 -11.40 13.86
C LYS A 92 8.50 -10.14 13.24
N THR A 93 8.55 -10.13 11.91
CA THR A 93 9.19 -9.09 11.10
C THR A 93 8.18 -8.39 10.20
N GLU A 94 7.51 -9.10 9.28
CA GLU A 94 6.40 -8.53 8.50
C GLU A 94 5.22 -8.14 9.40
N GLY A 95 4.55 -7.03 9.08
CA GLY A 95 3.44 -6.50 9.86
C GLY A 95 3.90 -6.00 11.23
N PHE A 96 5.19 -5.74 11.40
CA PHE A 96 5.78 -5.33 12.67
C PHE A 96 6.80 -4.22 12.49
N TRP A 97 7.17 -3.53 13.57
CA TRP A 97 8.11 -2.41 13.47
C TRP A 97 9.54 -2.85 13.13
N ARG A 98 9.88 -4.13 13.29
CA ARG A 98 11.21 -4.69 12.98
C ARG A 98 11.56 -4.61 11.49
N SER A 99 10.56 -4.63 10.60
CA SER A 99 10.77 -4.42 9.17
C SER A 99 11.04 -2.96 8.78
N HIS A 100 11.22 -2.05 9.73
CA HIS A 100 11.36 -0.62 9.44
C HIS A 100 12.70 -0.23 8.80
N GLN A 101 13.80 -0.83 9.24
CA GLN A 101 15.13 -0.58 8.69
C GLN A 101 15.56 -1.80 7.88
N VAL A 102 16.66 -2.44 8.26
CA VAL A 102 17.18 -3.63 7.59
C VAL A 102 16.71 -4.86 8.37
N PRO A 103 15.80 -5.70 7.81
CA PRO A 103 15.27 -6.86 8.53
C PRO A 103 16.29 -8.02 8.65
N LEU A 104 17.33 -8.05 7.81
CA LEU A 104 18.39 -9.05 7.80
C LEU A 104 19.76 -8.36 7.94
N SER A 105 20.38 -8.40 9.11
CA SER A 105 21.70 -7.80 9.38
C SER A 105 22.83 -8.85 9.40
N GLY A 106 24.09 -8.42 9.27
CA GLY A 106 25.24 -9.33 9.37
C GLY A 106 25.31 -10.38 8.26
N LEU A 107 24.89 -10.04 7.04
CA LEU A 107 24.77 -10.97 5.92
C LEU A 107 26.11 -11.62 5.51
N ALA A 108 27.24 -10.92 5.73
CA ALA A 108 28.56 -11.45 5.39
C ALA A 108 29.03 -12.53 6.37
N GLU A 109 28.58 -12.46 7.63
CA GLU A 109 29.00 -13.33 8.71
C GLU A 109 27.95 -14.38 9.10
N ASN A 110 26.70 -14.23 8.63
CA ASN A 110 25.58 -15.10 8.96
C ASN A 110 25.00 -15.80 7.72
N PRO A 111 25.42 -17.04 7.41
CA PRO A 111 24.92 -17.81 6.28
C PRO A 111 23.41 -18.05 6.31
N ALA A 112 22.78 -18.11 7.49
CA ALA A 112 21.33 -18.28 7.59
C ALA A 112 20.58 -17.02 7.12
N HIS A 113 21.08 -15.83 7.45
CA HIS A 113 20.52 -14.58 6.95
C HIS A 113 20.74 -14.41 5.45
N LEU A 114 21.91 -14.83 4.94
CA LEU A 114 22.16 -14.80 3.50
C LEU A 114 21.17 -15.70 2.74
N LYS A 115 20.88 -16.89 3.27
CA LYS A 115 19.87 -17.79 2.71
C LYS A 115 18.46 -17.17 2.73
N LEU A 116 18.06 -16.55 3.83
CA LEU A 116 16.77 -15.84 3.91
C LEU A 116 16.67 -14.70 2.89
N LEU A 117 17.76 -13.97 2.67
CA LEU A 117 17.83 -12.93 1.65
C LEU A 117 17.65 -13.52 0.25
N GLU A 118 18.35 -14.61 -0.06
CA GLU A 118 18.23 -15.29 -1.35
C GLU A 118 16.80 -15.79 -1.59
N GLU A 119 16.18 -16.45 -0.60
CA GLU A 119 14.80 -16.92 -0.66
C GLU A 119 13.81 -15.77 -0.87
N TRP A 120 14.01 -14.65 -0.18
CA TRP A 120 13.18 -13.47 -0.33
C TRP A 120 13.31 -12.85 -1.72
N LEU A 121 14.53 -12.68 -2.25
CA LEU A 121 14.73 -12.13 -3.59
C LEU A 121 14.16 -13.05 -4.68
N LYS A 122 14.33 -14.37 -4.53
CA LYS A 122 13.78 -15.37 -5.47
C LYS A 122 12.26 -15.50 -5.41
N SER A 123 11.61 -15.12 -4.30
CA SER A 123 10.15 -15.18 -4.21
C SER A 123 9.44 -14.26 -5.21
N TYR A 124 10.11 -13.20 -5.66
CA TYR A 124 9.62 -12.32 -6.73
C TYR A 124 9.80 -12.89 -8.14
N ARG A 125 10.44 -14.06 -8.29
CA ARG A 125 10.70 -14.72 -9.57
C ARG A 125 11.37 -13.78 -10.58
N PRO A 126 12.56 -13.23 -10.27
CA PRO A 126 13.24 -12.26 -11.13
C PRO A 126 13.48 -12.79 -12.56
N GLU A 127 13.59 -14.10 -12.74
CA GLU A 127 13.70 -14.77 -14.05
C GLU A 127 12.45 -14.59 -14.95
N GLU A 128 11.29 -14.32 -14.37
CA GLU A 128 10.07 -13.97 -15.11
C GLU A 128 9.99 -12.46 -15.41
N LEU A 129 10.75 -11.65 -14.67
CA LEU A 129 10.68 -10.19 -14.70
C LEU A 129 11.78 -9.53 -15.54
N PHE A 130 12.94 -10.17 -15.67
CA PHE A 130 14.10 -9.65 -16.38
C PHE A 130 14.58 -10.61 -17.48
N ASP A 131 15.05 -10.05 -18.59
CA ASP A 131 15.71 -10.79 -19.66
C ASP A 131 17.19 -11.10 -19.34
N ALA A 132 17.84 -11.88 -20.21
CA ALA A 132 19.23 -12.29 -20.03
C ALA A 132 20.25 -11.12 -20.08
N ALA A 133 19.85 -9.95 -20.60
CA ALA A 133 20.67 -8.74 -20.58
C ALA A 133 20.45 -7.91 -19.30
N GLY A 134 19.55 -8.36 -18.42
CA GLY A 134 19.19 -7.69 -17.18
C GLY A 134 18.16 -6.56 -17.35
N ALA A 135 17.52 -6.45 -18.51
CA ALA A 135 16.44 -5.47 -18.73
C ALA A 135 15.08 -6.08 -18.38
N PRO A 136 14.08 -5.30 -17.91
CA PRO A 136 12.73 -5.82 -17.68
C PRO A 136 12.16 -6.49 -18.93
N VAL A 137 11.37 -7.55 -18.79
CA VAL A 137 10.73 -8.23 -19.93
C VAL A 137 9.70 -7.32 -20.62
N ALA A 138 9.40 -7.60 -21.89
CA ALA A 138 8.52 -6.75 -22.71
C ALA A 138 7.11 -6.55 -22.12
N ALA A 139 6.57 -7.52 -21.38
CA ALA A 139 5.26 -7.40 -20.72
C ALA A 139 5.22 -6.37 -19.58
N ILE A 140 6.38 -5.94 -19.09
CA ILE A 140 6.55 -4.95 -17.99
C ILE A 140 6.99 -3.58 -18.53
N ARG A 141 7.50 -3.51 -19.77
CA ARG A 141 8.03 -2.28 -20.38
C ARG A 141 6.95 -1.29 -20.77
#